data_AF-A0A6A0A0H2-F1
#
_entry.id   AF-A0A6A0A0H2-F1
#
_cell.length_a   1.000
_cell.length_b   1.000
_cell.length_c   1.000
_cell.angle_alpha   90.00
_cell.angle_beta   90.00
_cell.angle_gamma   90.00
#
_symmetry.space_group_name_H-M   'P 1'
#
loop_
_entity.id
_entity.type
_entity.pdbx_description
1 polymer ?
#
loop_
_entity_poly.entity_id
_entity_poly.type
_entity_poly.pdbx_seq_one_letter_code
_entity_poly.pdbx_strand_id
1 'polypeptide(L)'
;MVCQVAGCGRDLRGLKDYHQRYGICELHIKLPQVLKEGRLQRFCQQCGRFHDLAAFDVGRKSCREQLHKHNERRRRRTQVEAKKTR
;
A
#
# COMPACT_ATOMS: atom_id res chain seq x y z
N MET A 1 -15.04 14.20 6.32
CA MET A 1 -14.62 12.91 5.73
C MET A 1 -13.85 12.18 6.81
N VAL A 2 -14.18 10.93 7.12
CA VAL A 2 -13.56 10.20 8.25
C VAL A 2 -12.75 9.00 7.77
N CYS A 3 -11.83 8.53 8.60
CA CYS A 3 -11.06 7.33 8.33
C CYS A 3 -11.98 6.10 8.21
N GLN A 4 -11.80 5.31 7.14
CA GLN A 4 -12.61 4.12 6.84
C GLN A 4 -12.28 2.89 7.71
N VAL A 5 -11.33 2.98 8.64
CA VAL A 5 -10.98 1.88 9.55
C VAL A 5 -12.01 1.79 10.67
N ALA A 6 -12.45 0.57 10.98
CA ALA A 6 -13.47 0.33 12.01
C ALA A 6 -13.03 0.89 13.36
N GLY A 7 -13.91 1.66 14.01
CA GLY A 7 -13.65 2.29 15.30
C GLY A 7 -12.68 3.48 15.29
N CYS A 8 -12.19 3.93 14.13
CA CYS A 8 -11.25 5.06 14.09
C CYS A 8 -11.94 6.42 14.25
N GLY A 9 -12.94 6.72 13.42
CA GLY A 9 -13.69 7.99 13.45
C GLY A 9 -12.88 9.27 13.19
N ARG A 10 -11.57 9.17 12.92
CA ARG A 10 -10.70 10.35 12.80
C ARG A 10 -11.03 11.16 11.57
N ASP A 11 -11.21 12.47 11.76
CA ASP A 11 -11.46 13.40 10.66
C ASP A 11 -10.23 13.51 9.76
N LEU A 12 -10.48 13.53 8.46
CA LEU A 12 -9.47 13.65 7.41
C LEU A 12 -9.48 15.06 6.79
N ARG A 13 -10.48 15.88 7.12
CA ARG A 13 -10.53 17.30 6.72
C ARG A 13 -9.30 18.00 7.32
N GLY A 14 -8.42 18.52 6.47
CA GLY A 14 -7.16 19.16 6.88
C GLY A 14 -5.91 18.26 6.80
N LEU A 15 -6.05 16.98 6.47
CA LEU A 15 -4.90 16.12 6.13
C LEU A 15 -4.50 16.30 4.66
N LYS A 16 -3.29 15.86 4.29
CA LYS A 16 -2.83 15.86 2.90
C LYS A 16 -3.78 15.09 1.97
N ASP A 17 -3.89 15.51 0.72
CA ASP A 17 -4.75 14.91 -0.32
C ASP A 17 -4.66 13.40 -0.41
N TYR A 18 -3.48 12.82 -0.19
CA TYR A 18 -3.31 11.36 -0.17
C TYR A 18 -4.23 10.70 0.87
N HIS A 19 -4.28 11.23 2.09
CA HIS A 19 -5.10 10.71 3.17
C HIS A 19 -6.59 10.87 2.88
N GLN A 20 -6.97 11.99 2.28
CA GLN A 20 -8.35 12.26 1.88
C GLN A 20 -8.80 11.35 0.72
N ARG A 21 -7.98 11.24 -0.34
CA ARG A 21 -8.25 10.39 -1.51
C ARG A 21 -8.49 8.94 -1.12
N TYR A 22 -7.70 8.41 -0.20
CA TYR A 22 -7.81 7.01 0.25
C TYR A 22 -8.62 6.84 1.53
N GLY A 23 -9.26 7.89 2.06
CA GLY A 23 -10.07 7.79 3.27
C GLY A 23 -9.33 7.20 4.47
N ILE A 24 -8.02 7.46 4.62
CA ILE A 24 -7.16 6.84 5.63
C ILE A 24 -6.36 7.89 6.40
N CYS A 25 -6.32 7.79 7.73
CA CYS A 25 -5.55 8.73 8.54
C CYS A 25 -4.05 8.40 8.55
N GLU A 26 -3.22 9.33 9.02
CA GLU A 26 -1.75 9.22 9.05
C GLU A 26 -1.23 8.06 9.92
N LEU A 27 -2.06 7.58 10.85
CA LEU A 27 -1.75 6.46 11.72
C LEU A 27 -2.05 5.13 11.02
N HIS A 28 -3.26 4.96 10.47
CA HIS A 28 -3.68 3.72 9.82
C HIS A 28 -2.92 3.43 8.52
N ILE A 29 -2.40 4.44 7.83
CA ILE A 29 -1.54 4.23 6.65
C ILE A 29 -0.17 3.62 7.02
N LYS A 30 0.30 3.82 8.27
CA LYS A 30 1.60 3.31 8.75
C LYS A 30 1.47 2.00 9.52
N LEU A 31 0.29 1.71 10.06
CA LEU A 31 0.07 0.50 10.85
C LEU A 31 0.28 -0.77 10.03
N PRO A 32 0.86 -1.83 10.64
CA PRO A 32 1.09 -3.10 9.98
C PRO A 32 -0.22 -3.89 9.75
N GLN A 33 -1.25 -3.63 10.54
CA GLN A 33 -2.57 -4.24 10.43
C GLN A 33 -3.65 -3.30 10.95
N VAL A 34 -4.85 -3.40 10.37
CA VAL A 34 -6.07 -2.69 10.80
C VAL A 34 -7.26 -3.63 10.68
N LEU A 35 -8.27 -3.43 11.51
CA LEU A 35 -9.54 -4.14 11.37
C LEU A 35 -10.46 -3.34 10.43
N LYS A 36 -10.82 -3.94 9.29
CA LYS A 36 -11.79 -3.37 8.34
C LYS A 36 -12.74 -4.48 7.91
N GLU A 37 -14.04 -4.22 7.97
CA GLU A 37 -15.09 -5.19 7.57
C GLU A 37 -14.93 -6.57 8.26
N GLY A 38 -14.49 -6.57 9.53
CA GLY A 38 -14.29 -7.80 10.29
C GLY A 38 -13.03 -8.61 9.92
N ARG A 39 -12.17 -8.10 9.03
CA ARG A 39 -10.92 -8.75 8.62
C ARG A 39 -9.71 -7.91 8.96
N LEU A 40 -8.62 -8.59 9.30
CA LEU A 40 -7.32 -7.95 9.48
C LEU A 40 -6.69 -7.68 8.11
N GLN A 41 -6.49 -6.41 7.81
CA GLN A 41 -6.00 -5.94 6.53
C GLN A 41 -4.85 -4.95 6.72
N ARG A 42 -4.08 -4.73 5.66
CA ARG A 42 -3.02 -3.71 5.62
C ARG A 42 -3.18 -2.86 4.37
N PHE A 43 -2.88 -1.58 4.51
CA PHE A 43 -2.92 -0.66 3.39
C PHE A 43 -1.68 -0.83 2.50
N CYS A 44 -1.88 -1.09 1.20
CA CYS A 44 -0.82 -1.14 0.22
C CYS A 44 -0.60 0.25 -0.39
N GLN A 45 0.57 0.84 -0.15
CA GLN A 45 0.87 2.21 -0.62
C GLN A 45 0.89 2.35 -2.14
N GLN A 46 1.21 1.27 -2.86
CA GLN A 46 1.26 1.28 -4.33
C GLN A 46 -0.11 1.03 -4.98
N CYS A 47 -1.00 0.30 -4.30
CA CYS A 47 -2.34 0.03 -4.81
C CYS A 47 -3.37 1.07 -4.35
N GLY A 48 -3.09 1.78 -3.24
CA GLY A 48 -4.03 2.72 -2.65
C GLY A 48 -5.27 2.03 -2.04
N ARG A 49 -5.13 0.77 -1.63
CA ARG A 49 -6.23 -0.08 -1.14
C ARG A 49 -5.76 -0.99 -0.01
N PHE A 50 -6.73 -1.48 0.78
CA PHE A 50 -6.49 -2.50 1.78
C PHE A 50 -6.46 -3.90 1.15
N HIS A 51 -5.49 -4.70 1.56
CA HIS A 51 -5.43 -6.13 1.24
C HIS A 51 -5.30 -6.93 2.54
N ASP A 52 -5.70 -8.19 2.51
CA ASP A 52 -5.50 -9.08 3.65
C ASP A 52 -4.01 -9.23 3.97
N LEU A 53 -3.68 -9.49 5.24
CA LEU A 53 -2.29 -9.62 5.68
C LEU A 53 -1.53 -10.71 4.90
N ALA A 54 -2.22 -11.75 4.44
CA ALA A 54 -1.65 -12.83 3.61
C ALA A 54 -1.12 -12.35 2.25
N ALA A 55 -1.55 -11.18 1.77
CA ALA A 55 -1.07 -10.58 0.53
C ALA A 55 0.28 -9.85 0.68
N PHE A 56 0.84 -9.77 1.90
CA PHE A 56 2.10 -9.08 2.19
C PHE A 56 3.17 -10.06 2.66
N ASP A 57 4.41 -9.75 2.32
CA ASP A 57 5.57 -10.38 2.95
C ASP A 57 5.97 -9.63 4.22
N VAL A 58 6.62 -10.35 5.15
CA VAL A 58 7.14 -9.78 6.39
C VAL A 58 8.04 -8.58 6.09
N GLY A 59 7.77 -7.46 6.74
CA GLY A 59 8.52 -6.20 6.55
C GLY A 59 8.20 -5.41 5.28
N ARG A 60 7.30 -5.88 4.40
CA ARG A 60 6.91 -5.15 3.18
C ARG A 60 5.66 -4.31 3.39
N LYS A 61 5.63 -3.14 2.74
CA LYS A 61 4.50 -2.16 2.75
C LYS A 61 3.65 -2.20 1.47
N SER A 62 4.04 -3.04 0.51
CA SER A 62 3.32 -3.28 -0.74
C SER A 62 2.93 -4.75 -0.82
N CYS A 63 1.82 -5.06 -1.47
CA CYS A 63 1.39 -6.43 -1.70
C CYS A 63 2.38 -7.17 -2.63
N ARG A 64 2.40 -8.51 -2.52
CA ARG A 64 3.26 -9.40 -3.31
C ARG A 64 3.12 -9.18 -4.81
N GLU A 65 1.89 -9.00 -5.29
CA GLU A 65 1.60 -8.81 -6.71
C GLU A 65 2.33 -7.59 -7.28
N GLN A 66 2.25 -6.45 -6.57
CA GLN A 66 2.89 -5.23 -7.04
C GLN A 66 4.41 -5.26 -6.85
N LEU A 67 4.90 -5.96 -5.82
CA LEU A 67 6.32 -6.23 -5.66
C LEU A 67 6.88 -7.05 -6.82
N HIS A 68 6.15 -8.08 -7.28
CA HIS A 68 6.53 -8.89 -8.45
C HIS A 68 6.59 -8.03 -9.72
N LYS A 69 5.54 -7.25 -10.02
CA LYS A 69 5.49 -6.32 -11.15
C LYS A 69 6.64 -5.30 -11.12
N HIS A 70 6.97 -4.78 -9.95
CA HIS A 70 8.10 -3.86 -9.79
C HIS A 70 9.44 -4.56 -10.07
N ASN A 71 9.65 -5.74 -9.49
CA ASN A 71 10.89 -6.51 -9.68
C ASN A 71 11.08 -6.94 -11.13
N GLU A 72 10.02 -7.36 -11.81
CA GLU A 72 10.06 -7.71 -13.24
C GLU A 72 10.45 -6.51 -14.11
N ARG A 73 9.83 -5.34 -13.89
CA ARG A 73 10.20 -4.10 -14.61
C ARG A 73 11.66 -3.75 -14.38
N ARG A 74 12.17 -3.90 -13.15
CA ARG A 74 13.58 -3.64 -12.85
C ARG A 74 14.51 -4.61 -13.60
N ARG A 75 14.19 -5.90 -13.63
CA ARG A 75 14.95 -6.93 -14.36
C ARG A 75 14.97 -6.67 -15.86
N ARG A 76 13.84 -6.29 -16.46
CA ARG A 76 13.78 -5.94 -17.89
C ARG A 76 14.67 -4.73 -18.21
N ARG A 77 14.66 -3.69 -17.37
CA ARG A 77 15.48 -2.50 -17.59
C ARG A 77 16.98 -2.81 -17.58
N THR A 78 17.45 -3.59 -16.62
CA THR A 78 18.87 -4.01 -16.57
C THR A 78 19.27 -4.88 -17.77
N GLN A 79 18.37 -5.69 -18.29
CA GLN A 79 18.64 -6.49 -19.50
C GLN A 79 18.71 -5.62 -20.77
N VAL A 80 17.86 -4.59 -20.88
CA VAL A 80 17.91 -3.63 -22.00
C VAL A 80 19.19 -2.79 -21.93
N GLU A 81 19.58 -2.32 -20.74
CA GLU A 81 20.82 -1.57 -20.54
C GLU A 81 22.06 -2.43 -20.87
N ALA A 82 22.10 -3.69 -20.44
CA ALA A 82 23.21 -4.61 -20.74
C ALA A 82 23.34 -4.95 -22.24
N LYS A 83 22.23 -5.02 -22.98
CA LYS A 83 22.24 -5.23 -24.44
C LYS A 83 22.69 -4.01 -25.23
N LYS A 84 22.65 -2.81 -24.64
CA LYS A 84 23.03 -1.56 -25.30
C LYS A 84 24.53 -1.27 -25.20
N THR A 85 25.21 -1.93 -24.26
CA THR A 85 26.66 -1.78 -23.99
C THR A 85 27.50 -2.84 -24.70
N ARG A 86 26.88 -3.69 -25.54
CA ARG A 86 27.54 -4.71 -26.36
C ARG A 86 27.26 -4.45 -27.82
#